data_AF-A0A0C3KM56-F1
#
_entry.id   AF-A0A0C3KM56-F1
#
_cell.length_a   1.000
_cell.length_b   1.000
_cell.length_c   1.000
_cell.angle_alpha   90.00
_cell.angle_beta   90.00
_cell.angle_gamma   90.00
#
_symmetry.space_group_name_H-M   'P 1'
#
loop_
_entity.id
_entity.type
_entity.pdbx_description
1 polymer ?
#
loop_
_entity_poly.entity_id
_entity_poly.type
_entity_poly.pdbx_seq_one_letter_code
_entity_poly.pdbx_strand_id
1 'polypeptide(L)'
;ELILAIMEGAPKYWHSVIDTSTLRLTVDLQDKIIYHEDALMYGPGSSADGTKQPLRGKITENSTKKDAHAHLIGFHKDLGKLPFPRDDHTLAKGKSPEDKGARPCRHCGSPKHWDNECKYARKGAKHIKANFASPLNEYVEAMSAYEEAY
;
A
#
# COMPACT_ATOMS: atom_id res chain seq x y z
N GLU A 1 -10.97 38.00 -11.32
CA GLU A 1 -10.15 37.01 -10.60
C GLU A 1 -11.01 36.00 -9.83
N LEU A 2 -11.58 35.01 -10.52
CA LEU A 2 -12.45 33.99 -9.91
C LEU A 2 -11.68 33.11 -8.90
N ILE A 3 -10.42 32.79 -9.20
CA ILE A 3 -9.55 31.97 -8.35
C ILE A 3 -9.26 32.67 -7.01
N LEU A 4 -9.00 33.98 -7.03
CA LEU A 4 -8.75 34.74 -5.81
C LEU A 4 -10.00 34.80 -4.92
N ALA A 5 -11.19 34.99 -5.49
CA ALA A 5 -12.44 34.98 -4.74
C ALA A 5 -12.74 33.61 -4.11
N ILE A 6 -12.42 32.51 -4.81
CA ILE A 6 -12.54 31.15 -4.26
C ILE A 6 -11.55 30.93 -3.12
N MET A 7 -10.30 31.36 -3.29
CA MET A 7 -9.24 31.21 -2.28
C MET A 7 -9.47 32.09 -1.05
N GLU A 8 -10.06 33.27 -1.19
CA GLU A 8 -10.45 34.14 -0.07
C GLU A 8 -11.55 33.52 0.80
N GLY A 9 -12.46 32.73 0.19
CA GLY A 9 -13.46 31.94 0.90
C GLY A 9 -12.92 30.64 1.51
N ALA A 10 -11.68 30.25 1.18
CA ALA A 10 -11.08 29.00 1.62
C ALA A 10 -10.38 29.16 2.99
N PRO A 11 -10.15 28.05 3.72
CA PRO A 11 -9.36 28.08 4.94
C PRO A 11 -7.97 28.66 4.71
N LYS A 12 -7.48 29.50 5.63
CA LYS A 12 -6.21 30.25 5.47
C LYS A 12 -5.00 29.37 5.15
N TYR A 13 -4.99 28.12 5.61
CA TYR A 13 -3.90 27.19 5.34
C TYR A 13 -3.86 26.72 3.88
N TRP A 14 -4.93 26.86 3.10
CA TRP A 14 -4.92 26.57 1.66
C TRP A 14 -3.92 27.47 0.92
N HIS A 15 -3.73 28.71 1.35
CA HIS A 15 -2.71 29.61 0.80
C HIS A 15 -1.26 29.13 1.04
N SER A 16 -1.04 28.22 2.00
CA SER A 16 0.28 27.59 2.18
C SER A 16 0.52 26.38 1.27
N VAL A 17 -0.56 25.79 0.73
CA VAL A 17 -0.52 24.57 -0.08
C VAL A 17 -0.68 24.90 -1.58
N ILE A 18 -1.48 25.92 -1.90
CA ILE A 18 -1.81 26.32 -3.27
C ILE A 18 -1.25 27.72 -3.51
N ASP A 19 -0.29 27.81 -4.43
CA ASP A 19 0.25 29.08 -4.92
C ASP A 19 -0.62 29.65 -6.04
N THR A 20 -1.42 30.66 -5.72
CA THR A 20 -2.34 31.31 -6.65
C THR A 20 -1.65 32.12 -7.75
N SER A 21 -0.35 32.45 -7.60
CA SER A 21 0.40 33.18 -8.62
C SER A 21 0.69 32.33 -9.87
N THR A 22 0.62 31.00 -9.72
CA THR A 22 0.88 30.03 -10.78
C THR A 22 -0.37 29.62 -11.57
N LEU A 23 -1.56 29.97 -11.06
CA LEU A 23 -2.83 29.51 -11.61
C LEU A 23 -3.40 30.56 -12.58
N ARG A 24 -3.58 30.18 -13.84
CA ARG A 24 -4.16 31.06 -14.87
C ARG A 24 -5.57 30.66 -15.24
N LEU A 25 -5.87 29.37 -15.19
CA LEU A 25 -7.19 28.82 -15.49
C LEU A 25 -7.80 28.18 -14.25
N THR A 26 -9.14 28.18 -14.19
CA THR A 26 -9.89 27.52 -13.12
C THR A 26 -9.65 26.00 -13.10
N VAL A 27 -9.30 25.42 -14.24
CA VAL A 27 -8.94 23.99 -14.35
C VAL A 27 -7.64 23.71 -13.61
N ASP A 28 -6.64 24.60 -13.71
CA ASP A 28 -5.37 24.46 -12.99
C ASP A 28 -5.58 24.44 -11.47
N LEU A 29 -6.54 25.24 -10.98
CA LEU A 29 -6.93 25.24 -9.58
C LEU A 29 -7.56 23.90 -9.17
N GLN A 30 -8.44 23.33 -10.00
CA GLN A 30 -9.07 22.04 -9.74
C GLN A 30 -8.05 20.92 -9.66
N ASP A 31 -7.12 20.87 -10.62
CA ASP A 31 -6.04 19.88 -10.63
C ASP A 31 -5.16 20.01 -9.39
N LYS A 32 -4.88 21.24 -8.96
CA LYS A 32 -4.09 21.50 -7.75
C LYS A 32 -4.81 21.10 -6.47
N ILE A 33 -6.13 21.27 -6.41
CA ILE A 33 -6.97 20.81 -5.29
C ILE A 33 -6.98 19.28 -5.23
N ILE A 34 -7.17 18.60 -6.37
CA ILE A 34 -7.14 17.13 -6.43
C ILE A 34 -5.77 16.61 -5.99
N TYR A 35 -4.69 17.19 -6.51
CA TYR A 35 -3.34 16.75 -6.19
C TYR A 35 -2.98 16.93 -4.71
N HIS A 36 -3.54 17.95 -4.05
CA HIS A 36 -3.28 18.25 -2.64
C HIS A 36 -4.48 17.93 -1.72
N GLU A 37 -5.41 17.07 -2.13
CA GLU A 37 -6.66 16.80 -1.41
C GLU A 37 -6.42 16.49 0.07
N ASP A 38 -5.52 15.56 0.38
CA ASP A 38 -5.18 15.20 1.77
C ASP A 38 -4.61 16.40 2.55
N ALA A 39 -3.67 17.15 1.96
CA ALA A 39 -3.09 18.31 2.61
C ALA A 39 -4.12 19.43 2.87
N LEU A 40 -5.11 19.55 1.99
CA LEU A 40 -6.19 20.55 2.08
C LEU A 40 -7.31 20.13 3.03
N MET A 41 -7.57 18.84 3.19
CA MET A 41 -8.59 18.32 4.11
C MET A 41 -8.10 18.34 5.57
N TYR A 42 -6.83 18.01 5.79
CA TYR A 42 -6.29 17.77 7.12
C TYR A 42 -5.49 18.97 7.68
N GLY A 43 -4.97 19.83 6.80
CA GLY A 43 -4.22 21.03 7.18
C GLY A 43 -2.80 20.74 7.68
N PRO A 44 -1.95 21.77 7.81
CA PRO A 44 -0.56 21.63 8.21
C PRO A 44 -0.48 21.14 9.66
N GLY A 45 -0.02 19.90 9.83
CA GLY A 45 0.13 19.25 11.14
C GLY A 45 -0.81 18.07 11.39
N SER A 46 -1.80 17.85 10.51
CA SER A 46 -2.60 16.63 10.58
C SER A 46 -1.96 15.58 9.69
N SER A 47 -1.01 14.86 10.28
CA SER A 47 -0.67 13.51 9.82
C SER A 47 -1.97 12.72 9.78
N ALA A 48 -2.53 12.54 8.59
CA ALA A 48 -3.60 11.59 8.34
C ALA A 48 -3.02 10.16 8.44
N ASP A 49 -2.52 9.80 9.62
CA ASP A 49 -2.40 8.41 10.01
C ASP A 49 -3.82 7.96 10.39
N GLY A 50 -4.55 7.53 9.37
CA GLY A 50 -5.90 6.98 9.49
C GLY A 50 -5.91 5.61 10.17
N THR A 51 -5.25 5.46 11.31
CA THR A 51 -5.31 4.27 12.15
C THR A 51 -6.57 4.34 13.01
N LYS A 52 -7.71 3.95 12.44
CA LYS A 52 -8.90 3.62 13.23
C LYS A 52 -8.72 2.24 13.87
N GLN A 53 -8.01 2.18 14.99
CA GLN A 53 -8.15 1.08 15.95
C GLN A 53 -9.34 1.38 16.87
N PRO A 54 -10.23 0.41 17.16
CA PRO A 54 -11.08 0.47 18.33
C PRO A 54 -10.25 0.08 19.57
N LEU A 55 -10.28 0.97 20.55
CA LEU A 55 -9.81 0.82 21.92
C LEU A 55 -10.23 -0.53 22.53
N ARG A 56 -9.26 -1.31 23.05
CA ARG A 56 -9.26 -1.89 24.42
C ARG A 56 -7.99 -2.73 24.67
N GLY A 57 -7.12 -2.26 25.56
CA GLY A 57 -6.00 -3.06 26.07
C GLY A 57 -4.87 -2.23 26.67
N LYS A 58 -5.04 -1.82 27.93
CA LYS A 58 -4.06 -1.10 28.74
C LYS A 58 -2.89 -2.03 29.10
N ILE A 59 -1.71 -1.87 28.49
CA ILE A 59 -0.43 -2.27 29.08
C ILE A 59 0.62 -1.22 28.74
N THR A 60 1.12 -0.58 29.79
CA THR A 60 2.30 0.26 29.84
C THR A 60 3.53 -0.56 29.45
N GLU A 61 4.35 -0.07 28.53
CA GLU A 61 5.82 -0.04 28.66
C GLU A 61 6.48 0.33 27.33
N ASN A 62 7.40 1.29 27.43
CA ASN A 62 8.28 1.73 26.36
C ASN A 62 9.03 0.54 25.78
N SER A 63 8.67 0.14 24.57
CA SER A 63 9.54 -0.65 23.71
C SER A 63 9.45 -0.02 22.32
N THR A 64 10.44 0.80 21.99
CA THR A 64 10.82 1.04 20.60
C THR A 64 11.22 -0.32 20.03
N LYS A 65 10.22 -1.10 19.59
CA LYS A 65 10.44 -2.29 18.79
C LYS A 65 11.10 -1.79 17.52
N LYS A 66 12.41 -2.02 17.42
CA LYS A 66 13.06 -2.03 16.12
C LYS A 66 12.32 -3.11 15.34
N ASP A 67 11.50 -2.70 14.39
CA ASP A 67 10.84 -3.63 13.49
C ASP A 67 11.94 -4.43 12.78
N ALA A 68 12.16 -5.65 13.26
CA ALA A 68 13.02 -6.60 12.60
C ALA A 68 12.28 -7.03 11.33
N HIS A 69 12.48 -6.29 10.25
CA HIS A 69 12.06 -6.72 8.92
C HIS A 69 12.99 -7.88 8.52
N ALA A 70 12.65 -9.10 8.93
CA ALA A 70 13.09 -10.26 8.17
C ALA A 70 12.53 -10.06 6.76
N HIS A 71 13.39 -9.72 5.80
CA HIS A 71 12.99 -9.53 4.41
C HIS A 71 12.58 -10.88 3.84
N LEU A 72 11.32 -11.27 4.08
CA LEU A 72 10.75 -12.47 3.50
C LEU A 72 10.84 -12.36 1.98
N ILE A 73 11.28 -13.44 1.34
CA ILE A 73 11.41 -13.49 -0.11
C ILE A 73 10.05 -13.18 -0.73
N GLY A 74 10.01 -12.18 -1.62
CA GLY A 74 8.76 -11.75 -2.26
C GLY A 74 7.91 -10.74 -1.51
N PHE A 75 8.33 -10.30 -0.32
CA PHE A 75 7.61 -9.25 0.41
C PHE A 75 7.82 -7.88 -0.24
N HIS A 76 6.73 -7.15 -0.45
CA HIS A 76 6.77 -5.75 -0.86
C HIS A 76 5.59 -5.00 -0.25
N LYS A 77 5.80 -3.70 0.00
CA LYS A 77 4.79 -2.76 0.55
C LYS A 77 3.48 -2.72 -0.27
N ASP A 78 3.57 -2.97 -1.57
CA ASP A 78 2.43 -2.90 -2.50
C ASP A 78 1.59 -4.18 -2.60
N LEU A 79 1.84 -5.20 -1.75
CA LEU A 79 1.10 -6.47 -1.82
C LEU A 79 -0.39 -6.36 -1.45
N GLY A 80 -0.84 -5.18 -1.02
CA GLY A 80 -2.24 -4.88 -0.76
C GLY A 80 -2.84 -5.69 0.39
N LYS A 81 -4.09 -5.38 0.72
CA LYS A 81 -4.82 -6.13 1.74
C LYS A 81 -5.25 -7.49 1.19
N LEU A 82 -5.13 -8.53 2.02
CA LEU A 82 -5.58 -9.87 1.69
C LEU A 82 -7.11 -9.88 1.41
N PRO A 83 -7.53 -10.40 0.24
CA PRO A 83 -8.95 -10.42 -0.15
C PRO A 83 -9.77 -11.54 0.51
N PHE A 84 -9.12 -12.60 1.01
CA PHE A 84 -9.81 -13.78 1.55
C PHE A 84 -9.34 -14.16 2.96
N PRO A 85 -10.17 -14.87 3.75
CA PRO A 85 -9.76 -15.42 5.04
C PRO A 85 -8.61 -16.41 4.91
N ARG A 86 -7.78 -16.48 5.95
CA ARG A 86 -6.66 -17.42 6.05
C ARG A 86 -7.12 -18.85 5.93
N ASP A 87 -6.40 -19.61 5.09
CA ASP A 87 -6.65 -21.03 4.84
C ASP A 87 -5.39 -21.85 5.08
N ASP A 88 -5.32 -22.48 6.25
CA ASP A 88 -4.22 -23.37 6.62
C ASP A 88 -4.49 -24.84 6.27
N HIS A 89 -5.63 -25.15 5.64
CA HIS A 89 -5.99 -26.51 5.21
C HIS A 89 -5.35 -26.87 3.87
N THR A 90 -5.13 -25.88 3.00
CA THR A 90 -4.40 -26.06 1.75
C THR A 90 -2.90 -26.12 2.05
N LEU A 91 -2.26 -27.23 1.69
CA LEU A 91 -0.83 -27.49 1.88
C LEU A 91 -0.09 -27.46 0.55
N ALA A 92 1.16 -27.02 0.59
CA ALA A 92 2.06 -27.05 -0.55
C ALA A 92 2.34 -28.49 -1.00
N LYS A 93 2.50 -28.70 -2.30
CA LYS A 93 2.93 -29.99 -2.86
C LYS A 93 4.40 -30.32 -2.54
N GLY A 94 5.17 -29.33 -2.13
CA GLY A 94 6.58 -29.46 -1.76
C GLY A 94 6.92 -28.56 -0.57
N LYS A 95 8.11 -27.93 -0.60
CA LYS A 95 8.48 -26.93 0.42
C LYS A 95 7.50 -25.77 0.39
N SER A 96 6.99 -25.39 1.55
CA SER A 96 6.07 -24.26 1.69
C SER A 96 6.81 -22.92 1.65
N PRO A 97 6.10 -21.81 1.44
CA PRO A 97 6.66 -20.47 1.65
C PRO A 97 7.33 -20.32 3.04
N GLU A 98 6.74 -20.90 4.08
CA GLU A 98 7.31 -20.92 5.44
C GLU A 98 8.71 -21.54 5.47
N ASP A 99 8.87 -22.71 4.84
CA ASP A 99 10.13 -23.46 4.82
C ASP A 99 11.23 -22.74 4.04
N LYS A 100 10.85 -21.94 3.04
CA LYS A 100 11.79 -21.18 2.19
C LYS A 100 12.01 -19.75 2.68
N GLY A 101 11.37 -19.32 3.78
CA GLY A 101 11.43 -17.94 4.25
C GLY A 101 10.81 -16.95 3.25
N ALA A 102 9.85 -17.41 2.46
CA ALA A 102 9.10 -16.59 1.51
C ALA A 102 7.85 -15.99 2.17
N ARG A 103 7.30 -14.95 1.55
CA ARG A 103 6.08 -14.32 2.04
C ARG A 103 4.90 -15.30 2.03
N PRO A 104 3.90 -15.12 2.92
CA PRO A 104 2.68 -15.91 2.87
C PRO A 104 1.87 -15.63 1.60
N CYS A 105 0.92 -16.53 1.33
CA CYS A 105 0.04 -16.47 0.16
C CYS A 105 -0.66 -15.10 0.05
N ARG A 106 -0.61 -14.47 -1.12
CA ARG A 106 -1.24 -13.14 -1.36
C ARG A 106 -2.76 -13.17 -1.30
N HIS A 107 -3.37 -14.33 -1.51
CA HIS A 107 -4.82 -14.45 -1.55
C HIS A 107 -5.43 -14.58 -0.15
N CYS A 108 -4.83 -15.40 0.71
CA CYS A 108 -5.38 -15.75 2.02
C CYS A 108 -4.43 -15.47 3.20
N GLY A 109 -3.14 -15.23 2.97
CA GLY A 109 -2.15 -15.01 4.03
C GLY A 109 -1.66 -16.27 4.72
N SER A 110 -1.96 -17.46 4.20
CA SER A 110 -1.41 -18.72 4.72
C SER A 110 0.05 -18.90 4.27
N PRO A 111 0.97 -19.27 5.16
CA PRO A 111 2.35 -19.58 4.80
C PRO A 111 2.53 -21.05 4.33
N LYS A 112 1.45 -21.86 4.35
CA LYS A 112 1.52 -23.31 4.11
C LYS A 112 1.43 -23.73 2.65
N HIS A 113 1.03 -22.83 1.76
CA HIS A 113 0.88 -23.10 0.33
C HIS A 113 1.26 -21.88 -0.51
N TRP A 114 1.65 -22.11 -1.76
CA TRP A 114 2.02 -21.05 -2.69
C TRP A 114 0.80 -20.36 -3.29
N ASP A 115 0.99 -19.14 -3.81
CA ASP A 115 -0.09 -18.31 -4.37
C ASP A 115 -0.97 -19.08 -5.37
N ASN A 116 -0.36 -19.90 -6.22
CA ASN A 116 -1.03 -20.69 -7.27
C ASN A 116 -1.74 -21.96 -6.75
N GLU A 117 -1.36 -22.47 -5.58
CA GLU A 117 -1.98 -23.62 -4.94
C GLU A 117 -3.21 -23.23 -4.12
N CYS A 118 -3.36 -21.94 -3.81
CA CYS A 118 -4.48 -21.41 -3.07
C CYS A 118 -5.82 -21.69 -3.76
N LYS A 119 -6.84 -22.07 -2.99
CA LYS A 119 -8.20 -22.31 -3.52
C LYS A 119 -8.82 -21.08 -4.19
N TYR A 120 -8.40 -19.88 -3.77
CA TYR A 120 -8.87 -18.60 -4.31
C TYR A 120 -8.06 -18.14 -5.53
N ALA A 121 -6.99 -18.85 -5.89
CA ALA A 121 -6.20 -18.56 -7.07
C ALA A 121 -7.00 -18.90 -8.34
N ARG A 122 -6.87 -18.04 -9.37
CA ARG A 122 -7.45 -18.32 -10.69
C ARG A 122 -6.66 -19.45 -11.36
N LYS A 123 -7.21 -20.67 -11.34
CA LYS A 123 -6.62 -21.82 -12.04
C LYS A 123 -6.65 -21.60 -13.56
N GLY A 124 -5.53 -21.82 -14.23
CA GLY A 124 -5.42 -21.69 -15.69
C GLY A 124 -5.18 -20.28 -16.23
N ALA A 125 -5.01 -19.28 -15.36
CA ALA A 125 -4.52 -17.97 -15.79
C ALA A 125 -3.07 -18.08 -16.25
N LYS A 126 -2.77 -17.67 -17.48
CA LYS A 126 -1.38 -17.56 -17.95
C LYS A 126 -0.69 -16.45 -17.18
N HIS A 127 0.48 -16.72 -16.61
CA HIS A 127 1.35 -15.69 -16.07
C HIS A 127 1.83 -14.80 -17.24
N ILE A 128 1.26 -13.61 -17.38
CA ILE A 128 1.71 -12.63 -18.35
C ILE A 128 2.74 -11.75 -17.65
N LYS A 129 4.02 -11.86 -18.05
CA LYS A 129 5.06 -10.91 -17.64
C LYS A 129 4.80 -9.58 -18.35
N ALA A 130 4.21 -8.63 -17.63
CA ALA A 130 4.05 -7.26 -18.11
C ALA A 130 5.31 -6.46 -17.80
N ASN A 131 5.95 -5.91 -18.82
CA ASN A 131 7.03 -4.93 -18.64
C ASN A 131 6.37 -3.58 -18.30
N PHE A 132 6.33 -3.25 -17.01
CA PHE A 132 5.87 -1.92 -16.59
C PHE A 132 6.88 -0.86 -17.02
N ALA A 133 6.41 0.24 -17.61
CA ALA A 133 7.26 1.35 -18.07
C ALA A 133 7.92 2.11 -16.90
N SER A 134 7.44 1.91 -15.68
CA SER A 134 8.09 2.38 -14.45
C SER A 134 7.91 1.34 -13.35
N PRO A 135 8.77 0.32 -13.29
CA PRO A 135 8.83 -0.55 -12.14
C PRO A 135 9.63 0.17 -11.05
N LEU A 136 9.05 0.28 -9.84
CA LEU A 136 9.89 0.35 -8.65
C LEU A 136 10.71 -0.94 -8.64
N ASN A 137 12.01 -0.82 -8.90
CA ASN A 137 12.94 -1.94 -9.10
C ASN A 137 12.77 -3.03 -8.01
N GLU A 138 12.56 -2.58 -6.78
CA GLU A 138 12.32 -3.42 -5.59
C GLU A 138 11.12 -4.37 -5.71
N TYR A 139 10.00 -3.94 -6.32
CA TYR A 139 8.82 -4.80 -6.45
C TYR A 139 9.06 -5.92 -7.46
N VAL A 140 9.72 -5.60 -8.58
CA VAL A 140 10.04 -6.60 -9.61
C VAL A 140 11.03 -7.62 -9.07
N GLU A 141 12.07 -7.16 -8.36
CA GLU A 141 13.07 -8.01 -7.73
C GLU A 141 12.46 -8.92 -6.65
N ALA A 142 11.56 -8.37 -5.81
CA ALA A 142 10.84 -9.17 -4.83
C ALA A 142 10.00 -10.26 -5.53
N MET A 143 9.24 -9.89 -6.56
CA MET A 143 8.40 -10.83 -7.31
C MET A 143 9.22 -11.91 -8.03
N SER A 144 10.37 -11.57 -8.62
CA SER A 144 11.25 -12.56 -9.26
C SER A 144 11.86 -13.50 -8.23
N ALA A 145 12.34 -13.00 -7.10
CA ALA A 145 12.89 -13.83 -6.03
C ALA A 145 11.82 -14.80 -5.46
N TYR A 146 10.55 -14.38 -5.40
CA TYR A 146 9.45 -15.25 -5.02
C TYR A 146 9.18 -16.37 -6.04
N GLU A 147 9.23 -16.06 -7.34
CA GLU A 147 9.08 -17.06 -8.40
C GLU A 147 10.25 -18.05 -8.42
N GLU A 148 11.48 -17.59 -8.19
CA GLU A 148 12.66 -18.46 -8.05
C GLU A 148 12.58 -19.35 -6.81
N ALA A 149 11.97 -18.83 -5.74
CA ALA A 149 11.72 -19.59 -4.53
C ALA A 149 10.55 -20.57 -4.67
N TYR A 150 9.71 -20.57 -5.71
CA TYR A 150 8.64 -21.56 -5.86
C TYR A 150 9.19 -22.89 -6.41
#